data_AF-A0A8T6N4V2-F1
#
_entry.id   AF-A0A8T6N4V2-F1
#
_cell.length_a   1.000
_cell.length_b   1.000
_cell.length_c   1.000
_cell.angle_alpha   90.00
_cell.angle_beta   90.00
_cell.angle_gamma   90.00
#
_symmetry.space_group_name_H-M   'P 1'
#
loop_
_entity.id
_entity.type
_entity.pdbx_description
1 polymer ?
#
loop_
_entity_poly.entity_id
_entity_poly.type
_entity_poly.pdbx_seq_one_letter_code
_entity_poly.pdbx_strand_id
1 'polypeptide(L)'
;MAKGKVYRTANGGRVDLGTLLLSNENTRAVGNMGVNARGDRINSQNQVIETRNEVMQRHYDRAHDQLVVDDGDVVPTSARHAKELAKERAIHDKREHKPHAVKRRPPKQELRKIKQEIEDMPEVETPSPLPVKEKVVQPAQTLKRPPQGGLAAAIAKAKEIKEEPEKTARQMQQEKTGVRRI
;
A
#
# COMPACT_ATOMS: atom_id res chain seq x y z
N MET A 1 1.37 39.14 -12.22
CA MET A 1 0.95 38.58 -10.91
C MET A 1 -0.38 37.88 -11.11
N ALA A 2 -0.48 36.58 -10.87
CA ALA A 2 -1.75 35.88 -10.97
C ALA A 2 -2.77 36.56 -10.03
N LYS A 3 -3.97 36.83 -10.53
CA LYS A 3 -5.07 37.44 -9.77
C LYS A 3 -5.24 36.63 -8.47
N GLY A 4 -4.92 37.26 -7.33
CA GLY A 4 -4.78 36.58 -6.06
C GLY A 4 -6.07 35.89 -5.64
N LYS A 5 -5.98 34.60 -5.30
CA LYS A 5 -7.06 33.79 -4.73
C LYS A 5 -7.25 34.16 -3.26
N VAL A 6 -7.51 35.43 -2.98
CA VAL A 6 -7.71 35.96 -1.63
C VAL A 6 -9.19 35.88 -1.30
N TYR A 7 -9.53 35.06 -0.31
CA TYR A 7 -10.89 34.84 0.17
C TYR A 7 -11.03 35.25 1.63
N ARG A 8 -12.28 35.41 2.09
CA ARG A 8 -12.59 35.75 3.48
C ARG A 8 -13.11 34.50 4.20
N THR A 9 -12.62 34.27 5.41
CA THR A 9 -13.08 33.17 6.27
C THR A 9 -14.34 33.57 7.04
N ALA A 10 -15.02 32.59 7.64
CA ALA A 10 -16.16 32.83 8.53
C ALA A 10 -15.79 33.73 9.72
N ASN A 11 -14.55 33.64 10.20
CA ASN A 11 -14.03 34.48 11.28
C ASN A 11 -13.62 35.90 10.81
N GLY A 12 -13.89 36.25 9.56
CA GLY A 12 -13.65 37.57 8.99
C GLY A 12 -12.21 37.85 8.53
N GLY A 13 -11.29 36.89 8.69
CA GLY A 13 -9.90 36.99 8.25
C GLY A 13 -9.74 36.82 6.73
N ARG A 14 -8.68 37.41 6.16
CA ARG A 14 -8.32 37.20 4.74
C ARG A 14 -7.33 36.06 4.62
N VAL A 15 -7.56 35.15 3.67
CA VAL A 15 -6.69 34.01 3.37
C VAL A 15 -6.35 34.02 1.90
N ASP A 16 -5.06 34.02 1.59
CA ASP A 16 -4.58 33.78 0.24
C ASP A 16 -4.46 32.28 0.01
N LEU A 17 -5.42 31.70 -0.71
CA LEU A 17 -5.41 30.28 -1.02
C LEU A 17 -4.31 29.92 -2.03
N GLY A 18 -3.85 30.86 -2.84
CA GLY A 18 -2.80 30.60 -3.83
C GLY A 18 -1.47 30.26 -3.14
N THR A 19 -1.07 31.11 -2.20
CA THR A 19 0.14 30.89 -1.39
C THR A 19 0.00 29.67 -0.48
N LEU A 20 -1.18 29.47 0.11
CA LEU A 20 -1.46 28.31 0.97
C LEU A 20 -1.38 26.98 0.21
N LEU A 21 -1.86 26.93 -1.04
CA LEU A 21 -1.72 25.75 -1.90
C LEU A 21 -0.25 25.48 -2.22
N LEU A 22 0.50 26.53 -2.61
CA LEU A 22 1.92 26.43 -2.95
C LEU A 22 2.77 25.97 -1.75
N SER A 23 2.49 26.47 -0.54
CA SER A 23 3.18 26.05 0.68
C SER A 23 2.88 24.61 1.08
N ASN A 24 1.74 24.06 0.64
CA ASN A 24 1.25 22.75 1.04
C ASN A 24 1.28 21.71 -0.08
N GLU A 25 2.02 21.92 -1.16
CA GLU A 25 2.08 20.99 -2.29
C GLU A 25 2.43 19.54 -1.88
N ASN A 26 3.40 19.39 -0.99
CA ASN A 26 3.86 18.08 -0.50
C ASN A 26 3.05 17.55 0.68
N THR A 27 2.12 18.33 1.22
CA THR A 27 1.28 17.93 2.35
C THR A 27 0.24 16.92 1.88
N ARG A 28 -0.02 15.89 2.69
CA ARG A 28 -1.08 14.91 2.44
C ARG A 28 -2.43 15.62 2.25
N ALA A 29 -3.13 15.29 1.17
CA ALA A 29 -4.45 15.83 0.90
C ALA A 29 -5.48 15.33 1.92
N VAL A 30 -6.48 16.16 2.22
CA VAL A 30 -7.56 15.87 3.18
C VAL A 30 -8.63 14.88 2.66
N GLY A 31 -8.29 14.05 1.67
CA GLY A 31 -9.21 13.10 1.04
C GLY A 31 -8.75 11.65 1.12
N ASN A 32 -9.64 10.71 0.80
CA ASN A 32 -9.38 9.27 0.89
C ASN A 32 -8.54 8.70 -0.28
N MET A 33 -7.92 9.54 -1.10
CA MET A 33 -7.17 9.09 -2.30
C MET A 33 -5.71 8.72 -2.02
N GLY A 34 -5.20 8.93 -0.80
CA GLY A 34 -3.80 8.63 -0.49
C GLY A 34 -2.80 9.40 -1.37
N VAL A 35 -3.09 10.68 -1.63
CA VAL A 35 -2.24 11.58 -2.43
C VAL A 35 -1.82 12.81 -1.64
N ASN A 36 -0.80 13.52 -2.10
CA ASN A 36 -0.48 14.88 -1.62
C ASN A 36 -1.31 15.95 -2.38
N ALA A 37 -1.20 17.22 -1.97
CA ALA A 37 -1.91 18.31 -2.64
C ALA A 37 -1.46 18.52 -4.10
N ARG A 38 -0.23 18.14 -4.45
CA ARG A 38 0.31 18.12 -5.82
C ARG A 38 -0.33 17.02 -6.69
N GLY A 39 -0.88 15.97 -6.08
CA GLY A 39 -1.48 14.82 -6.75
C GLY A 39 -0.57 13.60 -6.92
N ASP A 40 0.60 13.58 -6.28
CA ASP A 40 1.49 12.42 -6.20
C ASP A 40 0.91 11.41 -5.20
N ARG A 41 1.05 10.12 -5.49
CA ARG A 41 0.62 9.04 -4.58
C ARG A 41 1.59 8.93 -3.42
N ILE A 42 1.05 8.86 -2.21
CA ILE A 42 1.84 8.78 -0.98
C ILE A 42 1.50 7.52 -0.18
N ASN A 43 2.49 6.96 0.50
CA ASN A 43 2.30 5.87 1.44
C ASN A 43 1.78 6.37 2.80
N SER A 44 1.55 5.45 3.74
CA SER A 44 1.13 5.77 5.11
C SER A 44 2.15 6.60 5.90
N GLN A 45 3.40 6.64 5.47
CA GLN A 45 4.51 7.40 6.06
C GLN A 45 4.71 8.77 5.36
N ASN A 46 3.75 9.21 4.54
CA ASN A 46 3.81 10.44 3.75
C ASN A 46 4.99 10.53 2.75
N GLN A 47 5.55 9.39 2.35
CA GLN A 47 6.57 9.34 1.31
C GLN A 47 5.90 9.15 -0.05
N VAL A 48 6.44 9.83 -1.07
CA VAL A 48 5.94 9.73 -2.45
C VAL A 48 6.35 8.38 -3.04
N ILE A 49 5.36 7.61 -3.51
CA ILE A 49 5.56 6.33 -4.19
C ILE A 49 5.61 6.54 -5.70
N GLU A 50 4.66 7.33 -6.24
CA GLU A 50 4.51 7.58 -7.67
C GLU A 50 4.17 9.06 -7.87
N THR A 51 4.83 9.70 -8.84
CA THR A 51 4.53 11.10 -9.16
C THR A 51 3.23 11.21 -9.95
N ARG A 52 2.57 12.38 -9.92
CA ARG A 52 1.36 12.65 -10.69
C ARG A 52 1.53 12.31 -12.18
N ASN A 53 2.68 12.65 -12.75
CA ASN A 53 2.95 12.43 -14.17
C ASN A 53 3.07 10.94 -14.48
N GLU A 54 3.74 10.16 -13.64
CA GLU A 54 3.83 8.69 -13.79
C GLU A 54 2.46 8.03 -13.67
N VAL A 55 1.63 8.48 -12.72
CA VAL A 55 0.26 7.97 -12.58
C VAL A 55 -0.55 8.23 -13.84
N MET A 56 -0.41 9.42 -14.44
CA MET A 56 -1.09 9.76 -15.70
C MET A 56 -0.55 8.96 -16.88
N GLN A 57 0.77 8.85 -17.01
CA GLN A 57 1.41 8.03 -18.06
C GLN A 57 0.91 6.60 -18.01
N ARG A 58 0.97 5.95 -16.84
CA ARG A 58 0.47 4.59 -16.66
C ARG A 58 -1.01 4.45 -17.04
N HIS A 59 -1.83 5.48 -16.78
CA HIS A 59 -3.23 5.47 -17.20
C HIS A 59 -3.36 5.48 -18.72
N TYR A 60 -2.58 6.30 -19.42
CA TYR A 60 -2.54 6.32 -20.89
C TYR A 60 -1.96 5.03 -21.48
N ASP A 61 -0.86 4.53 -20.92
CA ASP A 61 -0.22 3.29 -21.38
C ASP A 61 -1.19 2.12 -21.25
N ARG A 62 -1.89 1.99 -20.12
CA ARG A 62 -2.92 0.96 -19.94
C ARG A 62 -4.05 1.08 -20.95
N ALA A 63 -4.49 2.31 -21.23
CA ALA A 63 -5.54 2.53 -22.23
C ALA A 63 -5.04 2.18 -23.63
N HIS A 64 -3.77 2.46 -23.94
CA HIS A 64 -3.15 2.09 -25.21
C HIS A 64 -2.94 0.58 -25.35
N ASP A 65 -2.49 -0.09 -24.29
CA ASP A 65 -2.34 -1.55 -24.22
C ASP A 65 -3.68 -2.29 -24.33
N GLN A 66 -4.78 -1.72 -23.83
CA GLN A 66 -6.11 -2.31 -24.07
C GLN A 66 -6.60 -2.12 -25.50
N LEU A 67 -6.00 -1.18 -26.23
CA LEU A 67 -6.20 -0.95 -27.65
C LEU A 67 -5.15 -1.69 -28.48
N VAL A 68 -4.63 -2.84 -28.01
CA VAL A 68 -3.84 -3.78 -28.83
C VAL A 68 -4.66 -4.06 -30.10
N VAL A 69 -4.29 -3.32 -31.14
CA VAL A 69 -4.31 -3.78 -32.51
C VAL A 69 -3.47 -5.03 -32.46
N ASP A 70 -4.08 -6.20 -32.70
CA ASP A 70 -3.37 -7.47 -32.79
C ASP A 70 -2.04 -7.23 -33.54
N ASP A 71 -0.91 -7.74 -33.05
CA ASP A 71 0.43 -7.51 -33.63
C ASP A 71 0.52 -7.84 -35.15
N GLY A 72 -0.52 -8.47 -35.70
CA GLY A 72 -0.73 -8.74 -37.12
C GLY A 72 -1.38 -7.62 -37.96
N ASP A 73 -1.91 -6.54 -37.38
CA ASP A 73 -2.67 -5.50 -38.09
C ASP A 73 -2.04 -4.11 -37.98
N VAL A 74 -0.71 -4.03 -38.08
CA VAL A 74 -0.03 -2.73 -38.29
C VAL A 74 -0.59 -2.08 -39.57
N VAL A 75 -1.45 -1.06 -39.39
CA VAL A 75 -2.01 -0.29 -40.51
C VAL A 75 -0.86 0.48 -41.17
N PRO A 76 -0.57 0.24 -42.45
CA PRO A 76 0.57 0.86 -43.09
C PRO A 76 0.38 2.37 -43.22
N THR A 77 1.30 3.11 -42.60
CA THR A 77 1.35 4.59 -42.65
C THR A 77 1.58 5.16 -44.07
N SER A 78 2.06 4.35 -45.02
CA SER A 78 2.23 4.74 -46.42
C SER A 78 2.23 3.52 -47.36
N ALA A 79 2.03 3.77 -48.66
CA ALA A 79 2.08 2.70 -49.68
C ALA A 79 3.44 1.99 -49.77
N ARG A 80 4.55 2.66 -49.39
CA ARG A 80 5.88 2.04 -49.32
C ARG A 80 5.99 1.12 -48.12
N HIS A 81 5.55 1.59 -46.95
CA HIS A 81 5.54 0.81 -45.72
C HIS A 81 4.66 -0.44 -45.85
N ALA A 82 3.51 -0.35 -46.55
CA ALA A 82 2.67 -1.50 -46.85
C ALA A 82 3.40 -2.61 -47.63
N LYS A 83 4.23 -2.24 -48.62
CA LYS A 83 4.99 -3.19 -49.43
C LYS A 83 6.12 -3.85 -48.64
N GLU A 84 6.76 -3.08 -47.77
CA GLU A 84 7.80 -3.59 -46.88
C GLU A 84 7.24 -4.59 -45.88
N LEU A 85 6.12 -4.25 -45.22
CA LEU A 85 5.41 -5.15 -44.31
C LEU A 85 4.98 -6.45 -45.00
N ALA A 86 4.43 -6.35 -46.21
CA ALA A 86 4.03 -7.51 -47.00
C ALA A 86 5.22 -8.41 -47.38
N LYS A 87 6.38 -7.81 -47.67
CA LYS A 87 7.62 -8.54 -47.96
C LYS A 87 8.14 -9.27 -46.72
N GLU A 88 8.10 -8.63 -45.56
CA GLU A 88 8.51 -9.24 -44.29
C GLU A 88 7.61 -10.41 -43.91
N ARG A 89 6.28 -10.23 -44.02
CA ARG A 89 5.30 -11.32 -43.83
C ARG A 89 5.57 -12.51 -44.77
N ALA A 90 5.86 -12.24 -46.04
CA ALA A 90 6.18 -13.29 -47.02
C ALA A 90 7.52 -14.01 -46.73
N ILE A 91 8.48 -13.36 -46.08
CA ILE A 91 9.74 -13.98 -45.66
C ILE A 91 9.52 -14.85 -44.41
N HIS A 92 8.70 -14.40 -43.46
CA HIS A 92 8.34 -15.14 -42.25
C HIS A 92 7.63 -16.46 -42.59
N ASP A 93 6.62 -16.40 -43.46
CA ASP A 93 5.84 -17.57 -43.87
C ASP A 93 6.69 -18.65 -44.56
N LYS A 94 7.69 -18.23 -45.36
CA LYS A 94 8.68 -19.14 -45.98
C LYS A 94 9.67 -19.75 -44.98
N ARG A 95 9.90 -19.11 -43.84
CA ARG A 95 10.81 -19.61 -42.79
C ARG A 95 10.13 -20.69 -41.93
N GLU A 96 8.83 -20.54 -41.67
CA GLU A 96 8.07 -21.53 -40.88
C GLU A 96 7.76 -22.82 -41.67
N HIS A 97 7.69 -22.75 -43.00
CA HIS A 97 7.40 -23.91 -43.86
C HIS A 97 8.62 -24.75 -44.30
N LYS A 98 9.81 -24.58 -43.72
CA LYS A 98 10.90 -25.56 -43.94
C LYS A 98 10.56 -26.85 -43.19
N PRO A 99 10.34 -28.00 -43.85
CA PRO A 99 10.09 -29.24 -43.14
C PRO A 99 11.34 -29.61 -42.36
N HIS A 100 11.30 -29.48 -41.04
CA HIS A 100 12.23 -30.17 -40.17
C HIS A 100 11.98 -31.66 -40.36
N ALA A 101 12.90 -32.35 -41.04
CA ALA A 101 12.94 -33.80 -41.11
C ALA A 101 13.22 -34.35 -39.70
N VAL A 102 12.16 -34.53 -38.92
CA VAL A 102 12.21 -35.20 -37.61
C VAL A 102 12.52 -36.68 -37.86
N LYS A 103 13.78 -37.09 -37.72
CA LYS A 103 14.14 -38.50 -37.55
C LYS A 103 13.52 -38.99 -36.24
N ARG A 104 12.39 -39.68 -36.34
CA ARG A 104 11.72 -40.32 -35.20
C ARG A 104 12.64 -41.42 -34.63
N ARG A 105 13.21 -41.19 -33.44
CA ARG A 105 13.77 -42.27 -32.61
C ARG A 105 12.62 -42.92 -31.84
N PRO A 106 12.53 -44.27 -31.75
CA PRO A 106 11.46 -44.92 -30.99
C PRO A 106 11.68 -44.75 -29.47
N PRO A 107 10.64 -44.44 -28.68
CA PRO A 107 10.75 -44.32 -27.23
C PRO A 107 10.53 -45.70 -26.59
N LYS A 108 11.57 -46.32 -26.03
CA LYS A 108 11.35 -47.57 -25.27
C LYS A 108 12.23 -47.78 -24.03
N GLN A 109 12.90 -46.78 -23.49
CA GLN A 109 13.81 -47.04 -22.35
C GLN A 109 13.74 -46.09 -21.14
N GLU A 110 13.01 -44.98 -21.19
CA GLU A 110 12.97 -44.06 -20.02
C GLU A 110 11.82 -44.30 -19.03
N LEU A 111 10.72 -44.95 -19.44
CA LEU A 111 9.62 -45.29 -18.50
C LEU A 111 9.96 -46.42 -17.50
N ARG A 112 11.08 -47.12 -17.67
CA ARG A 112 11.47 -48.23 -16.78
C ARG A 112 12.28 -47.78 -15.56
N LYS A 113 12.93 -46.61 -15.61
CA LYS A 113 13.74 -46.10 -14.50
C LYS A 113 12.90 -45.42 -13.42
N ILE A 114 11.84 -44.71 -13.82
CA ILE A 114 10.98 -43.96 -12.88
C ILE A 114 10.14 -44.89 -11.99
N LYS A 115 9.87 -46.13 -12.42
CA LYS A 115 9.02 -47.07 -11.65
C LYS A 115 9.78 -47.89 -10.60
N GLN A 116 11.12 -47.91 -10.61
CA GLN A 116 11.91 -48.67 -9.64
C GLN A 116 12.36 -47.84 -8.43
N GLU A 117 12.10 -46.53 -8.41
CA GLU A 117 12.59 -45.63 -7.35
C GLU A 117 11.48 -45.18 -6.37
N ILE A 118 10.26 -45.72 -6.50
CA ILE A 118 9.07 -45.31 -5.70
C ILE A 118 8.62 -46.38 -4.69
N GLU A 119 9.22 -47.59 -4.68
CA GLU A 119 8.75 -48.71 -3.83
C GLU A 119 9.57 -49.00 -2.56
N ASP A 120 10.62 -48.24 -2.24
CA ASP A 120 11.33 -48.38 -0.95
C ASP A 120 11.01 -47.20 -0.01
N MET A 121 9.91 -47.34 0.73
CA MET A 121 9.64 -46.50 1.90
C MET A 121 10.62 -46.84 3.02
N PRO A 122 10.96 -45.87 3.89
CA PRO A 122 10.41 -46.02 5.23
C PRO A 122 9.70 -44.77 5.75
N GLU A 123 8.52 -45.05 6.31
CA GLU A 123 7.72 -44.22 7.20
C GLU A 123 8.50 -43.87 8.47
N VAL A 124 8.81 -42.57 8.71
CA VAL A 124 9.20 -42.08 10.05
C VAL A 124 8.81 -40.60 10.23
N GLU A 125 7.87 -40.40 11.15
CA GLU A 125 7.65 -39.31 12.11
C GLU A 125 7.86 -37.84 11.71
N THR A 126 6.78 -37.08 11.94
CA THR A 126 6.70 -35.62 11.94
C THR A 126 7.60 -34.99 13.03
N PRO A 127 8.48 -34.02 12.69
CA PRO A 127 9.10 -33.18 13.71
C PRO A 127 8.37 -31.84 13.87
N SER A 128 7.86 -31.67 15.08
CA SER A 128 7.52 -30.42 15.78
C SER A 128 8.61 -29.34 15.65
N PRO A 129 8.28 -28.02 15.64
CA PRO A 129 9.28 -26.97 15.58
C PRO A 129 9.97 -26.78 16.95
N LEU A 130 11.32 -26.83 16.93
CA LEU A 130 12.19 -26.62 18.09
C LEU A 130 12.53 -25.14 18.35
N PRO A 131 13.00 -24.80 19.58
CA PRO A 131 12.85 -23.50 20.21
C PRO A 131 14.11 -22.62 20.17
N VAL A 132 13.94 -21.29 20.30
CA VAL A 132 15.06 -20.38 20.59
C VAL A 132 14.72 -19.41 21.73
N LYS A 133 15.24 -19.80 22.91
CA LYS A 133 15.93 -19.03 23.96
C LYS A 133 15.20 -17.88 24.68
N GLU A 134 14.85 -18.22 25.91
CA GLU A 134 14.77 -17.39 27.10
C GLU A 134 15.89 -16.33 27.22
N LYS A 135 15.47 -15.11 27.52
CA LYS A 135 16.26 -14.15 28.29
C LYS A 135 15.42 -13.71 29.48
N VAL A 136 15.90 -14.04 30.68
CA VAL A 136 15.21 -13.87 31.96
C VAL A 136 15.55 -12.48 32.55
N VAL A 137 14.55 -11.91 33.23
CA VAL A 137 14.54 -10.82 34.24
C VAL A 137 14.37 -9.36 33.78
N GLN A 138 13.17 -8.81 33.98
CA GLN A 138 12.88 -7.73 34.94
C GLN A 138 11.35 -7.62 35.21
N PRO A 139 10.91 -7.38 36.46
CA PRO A 139 9.51 -7.59 36.85
C PRO A 139 8.62 -6.33 36.75
N ALA A 140 7.35 -6.59 36.43
CA ALA A 140 6.16 -5.81 36.76
C ALA A 140 6.03 -4.37 36.23
N GLN A 141 5.44 -4.24 35.04
CA GLN A 141 4.49 -3.16 34.75
C GLN A 141 3.15 -3.78 34.35
N THR A 142 2.15 -3.49 35.18
CA THR A 142 0.79 -3.99 35.08
C THR A 142 0.10 -3.47 33.82
N LEU A 143 0.03 -4.31 32.79
CA LEU A 143 -0.81 -4.10 31.62
C LEU A 143 -2.28 -4.07 32.08
N LYS A 144 -2.91 -2.89 32.08
CA LYS A 144 -4.34 -2.76 32.29
C LYS A 144 -5.05 -3.52 31.16
N ARG A 145 -5.76 -4.59 31.53
CA ARG A 145 -6.63 -5.35 30.60
C ARG A 145 -7.57 -4.38 29.87
N PRO A 146 -7.82 -4.58 28.55
CA PRO A 146 -8.83 -3.79 27.86
C PRO A 146 -10.21 -4.02 28.50
N PRO A 147 -11.08 -3.00 28.53
CA PRO A 147 -12.35 -3.07 29.22
C PRO A 147 -13.19 -4.20 28.63
N GLN A 148 -13.58 -5.15 29.49
CA GLN A 148 -14.43 -6.28 29.15
C GLN A 148 -15.89 -5.79 29.10
N GLY A 149 -16.24 -5.08 28.03
CA GLY A 149 -17.58 -4.50 27.86
C GLY A 149 -17.78 -3.94 26.44
N GLY A 150 -19.01 -4.03 25.93
CA GLY A 150 -19.36 -3.55 24.59
C GLY A 150 -19.29 -2.02 24.45
N LEU A 151 -19.48 -1.52 23.22
CA LEU A 151 -19.39 -0.09 22.87
C LEU A 151 -20.21 0.83 23.79
N ALA A 152 -21.38 0.39 24.24
CA ALA A 152 -22.23 1.16 25.16
C ALA A 152 -21.56 1.40 26.52
N ALA A 153 -20.84 0.41 27.06
CA ALA A 153 -20.12 0.55 28.33
C ALA A 153 -18.92 1.49 28.21
N ALA A 154 -18.25 1.51 27.05
CA ALA A 154 -17.16 2.44 26.78
C ALA A 154 -17.65 3.90 26.69
N ILE A 155 -18.80 4.14 26.05
CA ILE A 155 -19.39 5.48 25.93
C ILE A 155 -19.89 6.00 27.28
N ALA A 156 -20.53 5.15 28.11
CA ALA A 156 -20.97 5.53 29.45
C ALA A 156 -19.77 5.94 30.33
N LYS A 157 -18.69 5.15 30.30
CA LYS A 157 -17.47 5.44 31.06
C LYS A 157 -16.74 6.68 30.57
N ALA A 158 -16.77 6.98 29.28
CA ALA A 158 -16.20 8.21 28.73
C ALA A 158 -16.99 9.46 29.14
N LYS A 159 -18.29 9.31 29.48
CA LYS A 159 -19.16 10.41 29.92
C LYS A 159 -19.10 10.65 31.44
N GLU A 160 -18.65 9.68 32.23
CA GLU A 160 -18.32 9.87 33.64
C GLU A 160 -16.98 10.60 33.81
N ILE A 161 -16.99 11.91 33.59
CA ILE A 161 -15.93 12.78 34.06
C ILE A 161 -16.18 12.96 35.57
N LYS A 162 -15.39 12.29 36.41
CA LYS A 162 -15.33 12.59 37.84
C LYS A 162 -14.73 13.99 38.02
N GLU A 163 -15.60 15.00 38.07
CA GLU A 163 -15.24 16.33 38.54
C GLU A 163 -15.12 16.26 40.07
N GLU A 164 -13.90 16.14 40.56
CA GLU A 164 -13.65 16.43 41.98
C GLU A 164 -13.77 17.95 42.16
N PRO A 165 -14.69 18.45 43.00
CA PRO A 165 -14.87 19.88 43.16
C PRO A 165 -13.57 20.46 43.72
N GLU A 166 -12.98 21.43 43.01
CA GLU A 166 -11.78 22.11 43.46
C GLU A 166 -12.02 22.67 44.87
N LYS A 167 -11.13 22.33 45.80
CA LYS A 167 -11.22 22.78 47.19
C LYS A 167 -11.27 24.31 47.21
N THR A 168 -12.27 24.85 47.88
CA THR A 168 -12.41 26.30 48.03
C THR A 168 -11.22 26.90 48.79
N ALA A 169 -10.84 28.15 48.50
CA ALA A 169 -9.70 28.81 49.13
C ALA A 169 -9.74 28.79 50.67
N ARG A 170 -10.94 28.74 51.25
CA ARG A 170 -11.19 28.62 52.70
C ARG A 170 -10.79 27.25 53.26
N GLN A 171 -11.04 26.17 52.52
CA GLN A 171 -10.64 24.81 52.92
C GLN A 171 -9.12 24.62 52.83
N MET A 172 -8.49 25.18 51.79
CA MET A 172 -7.02 25.15 51.66
C MET A 172 -6.29 25.93 52.76
N GLN A 173 -6.92 26.95 53.36
CA GLN A 173 -6.35 27.71 54.47
C GLN A 173 -6.46 26.98 55.81
N GLN A 174 -7.55 26.24 56.04
CA GLN A 174 -7.73 25.42 57.26
C GLN A 174 -6.74 24.26 57.33
N GLU A 175 -6.38 23.66 56.20
CA GLU A 175 -5.34 22.61 56.12
C GLU A 175 -3.92 23.15 56.38
N LYS A 176 -3.68 24.46 56.18
CA LYS A 176 -2.37 25.10 56.41
C LYS A 176 -2.12 25.53 57.85
N THR A 177 -3.17 25.72 58.65
CA THR A 177 -3.04 26.13 60.05
C THR A 177 -2.94 24.93 60.98
N GLY A 178 -1.81 24.24 60.93
CA GLY A 178 -1.43 23.25 61.93
C GLY A 178 -0.90 23.94 63.19
N VAL A 179 -1.74 24.10 64.21
CA VAL A 179 -1.25 24.41 65.56
C VAL A 179 -0.55 23.15 66.09
N ARG A 180 0.78 23.16 66.11
CA ARG A 180 1.57 22.19 66.88
C ARG A 180 1.24 22.41 68.36
N ARG A 181 0.47 21.51 68.97
CA ARG A 181 0.46 21.42 70.43
C ARG A 181 1.86 20.96 70.86
N ILE A 182 2.40 21.68 71.82
CA ILE A 182 3.64 21.40 72.54
C ILE A 182 3.37 20.25 73.51
#